data_AF-A0A2G7G7W8-F1
#
_entry.id   AF-A0A2G7G7W8-F1
#
_cell.length_a   1.000
_cell.length_b   1.000
_cell.length_c   1.000
_cell.angle_alpha   90.00
_cell.angle_beta   90.00
_cell.angle_gamma   90.00
#
_symmetry.space_group_name_H-M   'P 1'
#
loop_
_entity.id
_entity.type
_entity.pdbx_description
1 polymer ?
#
loop_
_entity_poly.entity_id
_entity_poly.type
_entity_poly.pdbx_seq_one_letter_code
_entity_poly.pdbx_strand_id
1 'polypeptide(L)'
;MVSTRHHPRDFPPPSTGKASSPSNISDGATNRWVHAPSTAIIIWLVVSVPVVIWDAGYVLLRPHSMPGNKLHFPMWIPYARYGAIDYTYSWPAFNARNGFPAAQAVLNLVECIGYIYYLWMVYRHGVSASGGRGQRKAKKGLMWMLRTEKVVSGRTGATALLVAYSASLATLSKTVVYLLNEVFSGFDNIGHNDAITLIFLWIIPK
;
A
#
# COMPACT_ATOMS: atom_id res chain seq x y z
N MET A 1 31.48 23.59 -95.49
CA MET A 1 30.18 22.90 -95.31
C MET A 1 30.41 21.62 -94.53
N VAL A 2 29.39 21.14 -93.79
CA VAL A 2 29.39 20.01 -92.82
C VAL A 2 29.78 20.48 -91.40
N SER A 3 28.88 21.15 -90.67
CA SER A 3 27.74 20.64 -89.87
C SER A 3 28.18 20.03 -88.53
N THR A 4 28.11 20.88 -87.50
CA THR A 4 28.25 20.55 -86.08
C THR A 4 27.06 19.70 -85.63
N ARG A 5 27.33 18.49 -85.12
CA ARG A 5 26.34 17.73 -84.36
C ARG A 5 26.61 17.89 -82.87
N HIS A 6 25.77 18.71 -82.24
CA HIS A 6 25.62 18.80 -80.79
C HIS A 6 25.28 17.42 -80.20
N HIS A 7 26.09 16.97 -79.23
CA HIS A 7 25.73 15.87 -78.35
C HIS A 7 24.79 16.37 -77.25
N PRO A 8 23.64 15.71 -77.01
CA PRO A 8 22.77 16.06 -75.89
C PRO A 8 23.15 15.27 -74.63
N ARG A 9 23.36 16.04 -73.55
CA ARG A 9 23.18 15.73 -72.12
C ARG A 9 24.27 14.89 -71.44
N ASP A 10 25.00 15.59 -70.56
CA ASP A 10 25.71 15.02 -69.43
C ASP A 10 24.80 14.12 -68.60
N PHE A 11 25.26 12.92 -68.30
CA PHE A 11 24.59 12.03 -67.35
C PHE A 11 24.66 12.67 -65.95
N PRO A 12 23.55 12.75 -65.20
CA PRO A 12 23.61 13.19 -63.82
C PRO A 12 24.46 12.20 -63.02
N PRO A 13 25.31 12.66 -62.08
CA PRO A 13 26.02 11.75 -61.19
C PRO A 13 25.02 10.90 -60.42
N PRO A 14 25.36 9.65 -60.07
CA PRO A 14 24.49 8.83 -59.22
C PRO A 14 24.16 9.64 -57.98
N SER A 15 22.88 9.67 -57.60
CA SER A 15 22.47 10.27 -56.34
C SER A 15 23.32 9.64 -55.25
N THR A 16 24.23 10.42 -54.67
CA THR A 16 24.86 10.07 -53.40
C THR A 16 23.70 9.92 -52.45
N GLY A 17 23.25 8.68 -52.25
CA GLY A 17 22.31 8.34 -51.21
C GLY A 17 22.87 9.01 -49.97
N LYS A 18 22.07 9.88 -49.35
CA LYS A 18 22.39 10.31 -47.99
C LYS A 18 22.65 9.02 -47.26
N ALA A 19 23.91 8.76 -46.91
CA ALA A 19 24.23 7.77 -45.92
C ALA A 19 23.33 8.16 -44.77
N SER A 20 22.29 7.38 -44.54
CA SER A 20 21.49 7.50 -43.35
C SER A 20 22.53 7.39 -42.26
N SER A 21 22.82 8.52 -41.59
CA SER A 21 23.51 8.50 -40.31
C SER A 21 22.94 7.30 -39.58
N PRO A 22 23.76 6.35 -39.07
CA PRO A 22 23.22 5.22 -38.36
C PRO A 22 22.26 5.86 -37.38
N SER A 23 20.97 5.56 -37.56
CA SER A 23 19.99 5.89 -36.55
C SER A 23 20.64 5.28 -35.32
N ASN A 24 21.06 6.12 -34.38
CA ASN A 24 21.24 5.68 -33.02
C ASN A 24 19.85 5.18 -32.66
N ILE A 25 19.57 3.93 -33.04
CA ILE A 25 18.66 3.04 -32.37
C ILE A 25 19.35 3.01 -31.02
N SER A 26 19.00 3.96 -30.19
CA SER A 26 19.11 3.81 -28.77
C SER A 26 18.41 2.49 -28.53
N ASP A 27 19.20 1.42 -28.40
CA ASP A 27 18.88 0.20 -27.67
C ASP A 27 18.61 0.60 -26.22
N GLY A 28 17.53 1.34 -26.08
CA GLY A 28 17.11 2.11 -24.93
C GLY A 28 15.63 1.89 -24.71
N ALA A 29 15.07 0.80 -25.21
CA ALA A 29 14.04 0.09 -24.47
C ALA A 29 14.70 -0.49 -23.20
N THR A 30 15.21 0.38 -22.33
CA THR A 30 15.53 -0.02 -20.96
C THR A 30 14.20 -0.54 -20.43
N ASN A 31 14.11 -1.84 -20.16
CA ASN A 31 13.01 -2.44 -19.41
C ASN A 31 12.97 -1.76 -18.04
N ARG A 32 12.37 -0.58 -17.98
CA ARG A 32 12.24 0.18 -16.75
C ARG A 32 11.30 -0.63 -15.90
N TRP A 33 11.77 -1.02 -14.72
CA TRP A 33 10.94 -1.73 -13.76
C TRP A 33 9.64 -0.96 -13.50
N VAL A 34 8.54 -1.68 -13.32
CA VAL A 34 7.20 -1.12 -13.18
C VAL A 34 6.48 -1.77 -12.00
N HIS A 35 5.95 -0.94 -11.10
CA HIS A 35 4.99 -1.35 -10.08
C HIS A 35 3.57 -1.18 -10.61
N ALA A 36 2.76 -2.23 -10.58
CA ALA A 36 1.34 -2.16 -10.88
C ALA A 36 0.54 -2.57 -9.63
N PRO A 37 0.20 -1.62 -8.73
CA PRO A 37 -0.58 -1.93 -7.54
C PRO A 37 -1.96 -2.45 -7.91
N SER A 38 -2.36 -3.59 -7.35
CA SER A 38 -3.70 -4.13 -7.57
C SER A 38 -4.76 -3.21 -6.95
N THR A 39 -5.90 -3.09 -7.63
CA THR A 39 -7.03 -2.31 -7.13
C THR A 39 -7.54 -2.84 -5.78
N ALA A 40 -7.51 -4.16 -5.60
CA ALA A 40 -7.88 -4.80 -4.34
C ALA A 40 -7.00 -4.35 -3.17
N ILE A 41 -5.67 -4.30 -3.34
CA ILE A 41 -4.75 -3.83 -2.29
C ILE A 41 -5.00 -2.36 -1.97
N ILE A 42 -5.27 -1.52 -2.97
CA ILE A 42 -5.55 -0.10 -2.73
C ILE A 42 -6.84 0.05 -1.92
N ILE A 43 -7.92 -0.64 -2.30
CA ILE A 43 -9.19 -0.62 -1.56
C ILE A 43 -8.95 -1.11 -0.13
N TRP A 44 -8.25 -2.23 0.02
CA TRP A 44 -7.90 -2.81 1.32
C TRP A 44 -7.18 -1.78 2.20
N LEU A 45 -6.09 -1.17 1.72
CA LEU A 45 -5.33 -0.19 2.51
C LEU A 45 -6.14 1.06 2.85
N VAL A 46 -6.98 1.55 1.93
CA VAL A 46 -7.85 2.72 2.18
C VAL A 46 -8.87 2.43 3.28
N VAL A 47 -9.34 1.19 3.41
CA VAL A 47 -10.26 0.77 4.48
C VAL A 47 -9.51 0.42 5.76
N SER A 48 -8.40 -0.31 5.67
CA SER A 48 -7.63 -0.79 6.83
C SER A 48 -6.96 0.34 7.60
N VAL A 49 -6.39 1.35 6.93
CA VAL A 49 -5.67 2.44 7.63
C VAL A 49 -6.57 3.18 8.64
N PRO A 50 -7.79 3.65 8.28
CA PRO A 50 -8.71 4.22 9.26
C PRO A 50 -9.08 3.28 10.40
N VAL A 51 -9.33 2.00 10.11
CA VAL A 51 -9.71 1.00 11.12
C VAL A 51 -8.57 0.77 12.12
N VAL A 52 -7.33 0.66 11.64
CA VAL A 52 -6.14 0.46 12.48
C VAL A 52 -5.83 1.71 13.30
N ILE A 53 -6.01 2.91 12.74
CA ILE A 53 -5.87 4.16 13.50
C ILE A 53 -6.93 4.25 14.61
N TRP A 54 -8.17 3.83 14.32
CA TRP A 54 -9.25 3.78 15.30
C TRP A 54 -8.95 2.78 16.43
N ASP A 55 -8.39 1.61 16.10
CA ASP A 55 -7.92 0.61 17.08
C ASP A 55 -6.77 1.13 17.94
N ALA A 56 -5.74 1.71 17.32
CA ALA A 56 -4.64 2.32 18.06
C ALA A 56 -5.13 3.46 18.97
N GLY A 57 -6.10 4.25 18.51
CA GLY A 57 -6.77 5.27 19.30
C GLY A 57 -7.46 4.70 20.53
N TYR A 58 -8.14 3.56 20.41
CA TYR A 58 -8.73 2.87 21.55
C TYR A 58 -7.67 2.54 22.61
N VAL A 59 -6.54 1.97 22.21
CA VAL A 59 -5.49 1.52 23.13
C VAL A 59 -4.75 2.69 23.77
N LEU A 60 -4.36 3.70 22.98
CA LEU A 60 -3.53 4.80 23.44
C LEU A 60 -4.29 5.83 24.27
N LEU A 61 -5.61 5.93 24.11
CA LEU A 61 -6.46 6.85 24.89
C LEU A 61 -7.02 6.21 26.17
N ARG A 62 -6.59 4.99 26.53
CA ARG A 62 -6.97 4.39 27.82
C ARG A 62 -6.47 5.27 28.98
N PRO A 63 -7.29 5.46 30.03
CA PRO A 63 -8.57 4.79 30.30
C PRO A 63 -9.80 5.47 29.67
N HIS A 64 -9.67 6.66 29.09
CA HIS A 64 -10.82 7.46 28.63
C HIS A 64 -11.66 6.79 27.52
N SER A 65 -11.02 5.94 26.70
CA SER A 65 -11.66 5.13 25.66
C SER A 65 -12.34 3.86 26.20
N MET A 66 -12.08 3.47 27.46
CA MET A 66 -12.55 2.21 28.05
C MET A 66 -14.00 2.30 28.57
N PRO A 67 -14.73 1.16 28.63
CA PRO A 67 -16.11 1.13 29.12
C PRO A 67 -16.28 1.85 30.46
N GLY A 68 -17.31 2.70 30.57
CA GLY A 68 -17.56 3.55 31.73
C GLY A 68 -17.01 4.98 31.62
N ASN A 69 -16.22 5.29 30.59
CA ASN A 69 -15.66 6.63 30.38
C ASN A 69 -16.31 7.39 29.22
N LYS A 70 -16.13 8.72 29.21
CA LYS A 70 -16.79 9.63 28.26
C LYS A 70 -16.44 9.39 26.80
N LEU A 71 -15.21 9.01 26.47
CA LEU A 71 -14.81 8.83 25.07
C LEU A 71 -15.23 7.47 24.51
N HIS A 72 -15.52 6.50 25.38
CA HIS A 72 -15.97 5.16 24.97
C HIS A 72 -17.27 5.22 24.16
N PHE A 73 -18.20 6.06 24.58
CA PHE A 73 -19.41 6.37 23.83
C PHE A 73 -19.23 7.69 23.07
N PRO A 74 -19.52 7.77 21.75
CA PRO A 74 -20.04 6.72 20.89
C PRO A 74 -18.95 5.93 20.14
N MET A 75 -17.68 6.34 20.22
CA MET A 75 -16.66 5.93 19.25
C MET A 75 -16.14 4.51 19.42
N TRP A 76 -16.12 3.93 20.63
CA TRP A 76 -15.49 2.64 20.91
C TRP A 76 -16.42 1.62 21.57
N ILE A 77 -17.73 1.78 21.41
CA ILE A 77 -18.76 0.87 21.94
C ILE A 77 -18.45 -0.62 21.65
N PRO A 78 -18.00 -1.03 20.45
CA PRO A 78 -17.72 -2.45 20.17
C PRO A 78 -16.63 -3.05 21.07
N TYR A 79 -15.69 -2.23 21.55
CA TYR A 79 -14.60 -2.69 22.40
C TYR A 79 -15.04 -3.14 23.79
N ALA A 80 -16.25 -2.78 24.25
CA ALA A 80 -16.81 -3.36 25.47
C ALA A 80 -17.00 -4.87 25.34
N ARG A 81 -17.50 -5.33 24.19
CA ARG A 81 -17.65 -6.76 23.89
C ARG A 81 -16.31 -7.39 23.54
N TYR A 82 -15.49 -6.70 22.75
CA TYR A 82 -14.20 -7.25 22.33
C TYR A 82 -13.25 -7.46 23.52
N GLY A 83 -13.19 -6.51 24.47
CA GLY A 83 -12.42 -6.66 25.70
C GLY A 83 -12.93 -7.76 26.63
N ALA A 84 -14.17 -8.24 26.48
CA ALA A 84 -14.64 -9.41 27.24
C ALA A 84 -14.06 -10.72 26.68
N ILE A 85 -13.74 -10.73 25.38
CA ILE A 85 -13.16 -11.88 24.68
C ILE A 85 -11.64 -11.87 24.84
N ASP A 86 -10.99 -10.76 24.56
CA ASP A 86 -9.54 -10.63 24.68
C ASP A 86 -9.19 -9.62 25.76
N TYR A 87 -8.65 -10.12 26.88
CA TYR A 87 -8.33 -9.26 28.02
C TYR A 87 -7.20 -8.27 27.77
N THR A 88 -6.42 -8.43 26.69
CA THR A 88 -5.48 -7.41 26.20
C THR A 88 -6.17 -6.07 25.95
N TYR A 89 -7.48 -6.11 25.63
CA TYR A 89 -8.30 -4.94 25.38
C TYR A 89 -9.13 -4.46 26.57
N SER A 90 -8.97 -5.06 27.75
CA SER A 90 -9.88 -4.86 28.89
C SER A 90 -9.22 -4.22 30.11
N TRP A 91 -10.04 -3.98 31.14
CA TRP A 91 -9.60 -3.45 32.43
C TRP A 91 -8.51 -4.30 33.10
N PRO A 92 -8.60 -5.65 33.12
CA PRO A 92 -7.50 -6.52 33.55
C PRO A 92 -6.11 -6.13 33.02
N ALA A 93 -5.91 -6.04 31.70
CA ALA A 93 -4.60 -5.69 31.14
C ALA A 93 -4.16 -4.27 31.49
N PHE A 94 -5.09 -3.32 31.55
CA PHE A 94 -4.79 -1.93 31.94
C PHE A 94 -4.37 -1.84 33.43
N ASN A 95 -5.11 -2.50 34.31
CA ASN A 95 -4.85 -2.53 35.76
C ASN A 95 -3.55 -3.26 36.08
N ALA A 96 -3.23 -4.32 35.33
CA ALA A 96 -1.95 -5.04 35.41
C ALA A 96 -0.76 -4.24 34.84
N ARG A 97 -0.99 -3.02 34.32
CA ARG A 97 0.02 -2.19 33.66
C ARG A 97 0.74 -2.93 32.52
N ASN A 98 0.01 -3.78 31.79
CA ASN A 98 0.56 -4.50 30.66
C ASN A 98 0.86 -3.50 29.51
N GLY A 99 2.15 -3.31 29.21
CA GLY A 99 2.62 -2.42 28.14
C GLY A 99 2.48 -3.00 26.73
N PHE A 100 2.24 -4.31 26.61
CA PHE A 100 2.17 -5.01 25.33
C PHE A 100 1.12 -4.43 24.37
N PRO A 101 -0.16 -4.22 24.76
CA PRO A 101 -1.15 -3.60 23.86
C PRO A 101 -0.70 -2.25 23.31
N ALA A 102 -0.13 -1.39 24.17
CA ALA A 102 0.33 -0.07 23.76
C ALA A 102 1.51 -0.13 22.77
N ALA A 103 2.46 -1.04 22.99
CA ALA A 103 3.55 -1.29 22.07
C ALA A 103 3.05 -1.75 20.69
N GLN A 104 2.08 -2.67 20.67
CA GLN A 104 1.43 -3.15 19.45
C GLN A 104 0.71 -2.03 18.70
N ALA A 105 0.01 -1.15 19.42
CA ALA A 105 -0.68 0.02 18.88
C ALA A 105 0.29 1.04 18.27
N VAL A 106 1.44 1.30 18.89
CA VAL A 106 2.46 2.20 18.33
C VAL A 106 3.03 1.63 17.03
N LEU A 107 3.33 0.32 16.98
CA LEU A 107 3.76 -0.33 15.74
C LEU A 107 2.68 -0.26 14.65
N ASN A 108 1.38 -0.37 15.02
CA ASN A 108 0.26 -0.20 14.10
C ASN A 108 0.28 1.19 13.44
N LEU A 109 0.60 2.24 14.21
CA LEU A 109 0.73 3.61 13.67
C LEU A 109 1.92 3.76 12.72
N VAL A 110 3.08 3.15 13.05
CA VAL A 110 4.26 3.17 12.17
C VAL A 110 3.95 2.49 10.83
N GLU A 111 3.26 1.36 10.85
CA GLU A 111 2.80 0.66 9.65
C GLU A 111 1.81 1.50 8.85
N CYS A 112 0.85 2.15 9.52
CA CYS A 112 -0.09 3.05 8.86
C CYS A 112 0.61 4.21 8.15
N ILE A 113 1.66 4.78 8.74
CA ILE A 113 2.48 5.83 8.08
C ILE A 113 3.10 5.27 6.78
N GLY A 114 3.64 4.05 6.81
CA GLY A 114 4.16 3.36 5.63
C GLY A 114 3.09 3.16 4.54
N TYR A 115 1.90 2.68 4.91
CA TYR A 115 0.79 2.49 3.98
C TYR A 115 0.24 3.80 3.41
N ILE A 116 0.12 4.85 4.23
CA ILE A 116 -0.27 6.19 3.79
C ILE A 116 0.76 6.74 2.80
N TYR A 117 2.06 6.60 3.10
CA TYR A 117 3.13 7.00 2.19
C TYR A 117 3.05 6.25 0.85
N TYR A 118 2.82 4.94 0.90
CA TYR A 118 2.61 4.13 -0.30
C TYR A 118 1.41 4.59 -1.13
N LEU A 119 0.24 4.80 -0.51
CA LEU A 119 -0.96 5.31 -1.18
C LEU A 119 -0.71 6.69 -1.79
N TRP A 120 0.00 7.56 -1.08
CA TRP A 120 0.40 8.89 -1.56
C TRP A 120 1.33 8.79 -2.80
N MET A 121 2.33 7.89 -2.77
CA MET A 121 3.22 7.63 -3.89
C MET A 121 2.44 7.17 -5.13
N VAL A 122 1.53 6.21 -4.96
CA VAL A 122 0.66 5.71 -6.03
C VAL A 122 -0.25 6.81 -6.57
N TYR A 123 -0.82 7.66 -5.72
CA TYR A 123 -1.68 8.77 -6.13
C TYR A 123 -0.91 9.85 -6.92
N ARG A 124 0.28 10.21 -6.43
CA ARG A 124 1.07 11.31 -6.98
C ARG A 124 1.77 10.93 -8.28
N HIS A 125 2.31 9.70 -8.34
CA HIS A 125 3.18 9.22 -9.42
C HIS A 125 2.54 8.16 -10.32
N GLY A 126 1.37 7.62 -9.94
CA GLY A 126 0.64 6.66 -10.77
C GLY A 126 0.10 7.26 -12.06
N VAL A 127 0.24 6.50 -13.14
CA VAL A 127 -0.40 6.73 -14.44
C VAL A 127 -1.39 5.61 -14.73
N SER A 128 -2.49 5.90 -15.43
CA SER A 128 -3.48 4.89 -15.80
C SER A 128 -2.88 3.91 -16.81
N ALA A 129 -2.99 2.60 -16.56
CA ALA A 129 -2.45 1.54 -17.42
C ALA A 129 -3.09 1.53 -18.83
N SER A 130 -4.38 1.85 -18.92
CA SER A 130 -5.20 1.74 -20.13
C SER A 130 -5.45 3.07 -20.86
N GLY A 131 -4.77 4.15 -20.49
CA GLY A 131 -5.00 5.48 -21.07
C GLY A 131 -4.00 5.83 -22.17
N GLY A 132 -4.44 5.81 -23.44
CA GLY A 132 -3.70 6.42 -24.54
C GLY A 132 -3.33 7.89 -24.27
N ARG A 133 -2.36 8.43 -25.03
CA ARG A 133 -1.65 9.72 -24.86
C ARG A 133 -2.53 10.95 -24.51
N GLY A 134 -3.85 10.89 -24.69
CA GLY A 134 -4.86 11.92 -24.36
C GLY A 134 -5.56 11.81 -23.00
N GLN A 135 -5.43 10.72 -22.24
CA GLN A 135 -6.16 10.54 -20.96
C GLN A 135 -5.49 11.20 -19.73
N ARG A 136 -4.46 12.03 -19.95
CA ARG A 136 -3.78 12.84 -18.92
C ARG A 136 -4.70 13.80 -18.14
N LYS A 137 -5.96 13.98 -18.56
CA LYS A 137 -6.96 14.86 -17.94
C LYS A 137 -8.05 14.13 -17.13
N ALA A 138 -7.90 12.85 -16.78
CA ALA A 138 -8.79 12.25 -15.79
C ALA A 138 -8.66 13.01 -14.46
N LYS A 139 -9.76 13.51 -13.89
CA LYS A 139 -9.75 14.17 -12.58
C LYS A 139 -9.17 13.20 -11.55
N LYS A 140 -7.95 13.47 -11.07
CA LYS A 140 -7.36 12.73 -9.96
C LYS A 140 -8.24 12.95 -8.74
N GLY A 141 -8.76 11.84 -8.21
CA GLY A 141 -9.65 11.84 -7.04
C GLY A 141 -9.76 10.43 -6.47
N LEU A 142 -10.49 10.29 -5.37
CA LEU A 142 -10.67 9.01 -4.68
C LEU A 142 -11.20 7.91 -5.61
N MET A 143 -12.20 8.23 -6.43
CA MET A 143 -12.78 7.26 -7.38
C MET A 143 -11.79 6.79 -8.46
N TRP A 144 -10.88 7.66 -8.91
CA TRP A 144 -9.78 7.25 -9.78
C TRP A 144 -8.80 6.34 -9.04
N MET A 145 -8.53 6.65 -7.77
CA MET A 145 -7.68 5.82 -6.92
C MET A 145 -8.28 4.42 -6.71
N LEU A 146 -9.60 4.28 -6.63
CA LEU A 146 -10.26 3.01 -6.30
C LEU A 146 -10.70 2.17 -7.51
N ARG A 147 -10.72 2.72 -8.74
CA ARG A 147 -11.28 2.02 -9.91
C ARG A 147 -10.32 1.82 -11.08
N THR A 148 -9.29 2.64 -11.21
CA THR A 148 -8.41 2.61 -12.39
C THR A 148 -7.18 1.77 -12.13
N GLU A 149 -6.74 0.96 -13.10
CA GLU A 149 -5.44 0.31 -13.02
C GLU A 149 -4.32 1.34 -13.11
N LYS A 150 -3.37 1.26 -12.17
CA LYS A 150 -2.32 2.25 -12.01
C LYS A 150 -0.98 1.61 -12.20
N VAL A 151 -0.05 2.41 -12.70
CA VAL A 151 1.31 2.00 -12.98
C VAL A 151 2.24 3.08 -12.45
N VAL A 152 3.26 2.68 -11.68
CA VAL A 152 4.32 3.55 -11.19
C VAL A 152 5.65 2.98 -11.68
N SER A 153 6.35 3.70 -12.55
CA SER A 153 7.57 3.21 -13.19
C SER A 153 8.85 3.69 -12.49
N GLY A 154 9.94 2.94 -12.70
CA GLY A 154 11.28 3.26 -12.24
C GLY A 154 11.47 3.14 -10.73
N ARG A 155 12.48 3.86 -10.22
CA ARG A 155 12.89 3.83 -8.80
C ARG A 155 11.76 4.20 -7.85
N THR A 156 10.89 5.13 -8.24
CA THR A 156 9.73 5.57 -7.45
C THR A 156 8.78 4.41 -7.14
N GLY A 157 8.46 3.59 -8.14
CA GLY A 157 7.61 2.44 -7.92
C GLY A 157 8.31 1.37 -7.06
N ALA A 158 9.63 1.18 -7.25
CA ALA A 158 10.39 0.20 -6.48
C ALA A 158 10.43 0.58 -5.00
N THR A 159 10.65 1.87 -4.69
CA THR A 159 10.57 2.40 -3.33
C THR A 159 9.15 2.23 -2.75
N ALA A 160 8.11 2.50 -3.53
CA ALA A 160 6.74 2.30 -3.08
C ALA A 160 6.47 0.83 -2.71
N LEU A 161 6.88 -0.11 -3.56
CA LEU A 161 6.76 -1.55 -3.28
C LEU A 161 7.53 -1.95 -2.02
N LEU A 162 8.77 -1.49 -1.86
CA LEU A 162 9.59 -1.81 -0.69
C LEU A 162 8.97 -1.30 0.61
N VAL A 163 8.38 -0.11 0.61
CA VAL A 163 7.69 0.43 1.80
C VAL A 163 6.45 -0.41 2.13
N ALA A 164 5.62 -0.72 1.14
CA ALA A 164 4.43 -1.56 1.35
C ALA A 164 4.81 -2.95 1.86
N TYR A 165 5.82 -3.59 1.26
CA TYR A 165 6.34 -4.88 1.69
C TYR A 165 6.86 -4.85 3.13
N SER A 166 7.66 -3.84 3.48
CA SER A 166 8.22 -3.71 4.83
C SER A 166 7.13 -3.51 5.88
N ALA A 167 6.12 -2.69 5.58
CA ALA A 167 4.97 -2.50 6.46
C ALA A 167 4.18 -3.81 6.63
N SER A 168 3.94 -4.57 5.56
CA SER A 168 3.25 -5.86 5.65
C SER A 168 4.03 -6.92 6.41
N LEU A 169 5.36 -6.94 6.27
CA LEU A 169 6.22 -7.83 7.04
C LEU A 169 6.21 -7.48 8.53
N ALA A 170 6.16 -6.19 8.87
CA ALA A 170 6.02 -5.74 10.25
C ALA A 170 4.66 -6.17 10.84
N THR A 171 3.57 -6.03 10.08
CA THR A 171 2.24 -6.52 10.49
C THR A 171 2.26 -8.02 10.77
N LEU A 172 2.83 -8.82 9.86
CA LEU A 172 2.95 -10.28 10.06
C LEU A 172 3.77 -10.61 11.31
N SER A 173 4.92 -9.95 11.46
CA SER A 173 5.83 -10.18 12.60
C SER A 173 5.13 -9.87 13.92
N LYS A 174 4.34 -8.79 13.95
CA LYS A 174 3.54 -8.40 15.09
C LYS A 174 2.48 -9.44 15.44
N THR A 175 1.75 -9.96 14.45
CA THR A 175 0.78 -11.03 14.66
C THR A 175 1.46 -12.26 15.27
N VAL A 176 2.63 -12.64 14.76
CA VAL A 176 3.42 -13.75 15.35
C VAL A 176 3.80 -13.47 16.80
N VAL A 177 4.28 -12.25 17.10
CA VAL A 177 4.61 -11.86 18.48
C VAL A 177 3.38 -11.90 19.39
N TYR A 178 2.20 -11.51 18.90
CA TYR A 178 0.94 -11.61 19.64
C TYR A 178 0.61 -13.06 20.01
N LEU A 179 0.70 -13.97 19.04
CA LEU A 179 0.45 -15.39 19.24
C LEU A 179 1.46 -15.98 20.24
N LEU A 180 2.75 -15.67 20.08
CA LEU A 180 3.79 -16.14 20.99
C LEU A 180 3.61 -15.61 22.41
N ASN A 181 3.23 -14.33 22.55
CA ASN A 181 2.94 -13.76 23.86
C ASN A 181 1.83 -14.53 24.56
N GLU A 182 0.76 -14.87 23.84
CA GLU A 182 -0.35 -15.64 24.40
C GLU A 182 0.04 -17.07 24.78
N VAL A 183 0.85 -17.74 23.95
CA VAL A 183 1.36 -19.09 24.26
C VAL A 183 2.25 -19.06 25.49
N PHE A 184 3.15 -18.07 25.62
CA PHE A 184 4.07 -17.97 26.75
C PHE A 184 3.43 -17.46 28.03
N SER A 185 2.30 -16.75 27.92
CA SER A 185 1.45 -16.41 29.07
C SER A 185 0.39 -17.47 29.38
N GLY A 186 0.51 -18.70 28.86
CA GLY A 186 -0.43 -19.78 29.21
C GLY A 186 -1.89 -19.50 28.82
N PHE A 187 -2.12 -18.68 27.79
CA PHE A 187 -3.42 -18.21 27.34
C PHE A 187 -4.18 -17.34 28.36
N ASP A 188 -3.46 -16.56 29.17
CA ASP A 188 -4.04 -15.65 30.18
C ASP A 188 -5.10 -14.67 29.64
N ASN A 189 -5.05 -14.25 28.37
CA ASN A 189 -5.97 -13.23 27.85
C ASN A 189 -7.17 -13.79 27.11
N ILE A 190 -7.05 -15.01 26.54
CA ILE A 190 -8.09 -15.59 25.69
C ILE A 190 -8.54 -16.98 26.13
N GLY A 191 -7.81 -17.64 27.03
CA GLY A 191 -8.03 -19.03 27.42
C GLY A 191 -9.36 -19.31 28.13
N HIS A 192 -10.07 -18.26 28.55
CA HIS A 192 -11.40 -18.35 29.15
C HIS A 192 -12.55 -18.50 28.14
N ASN A 193 -12.28 -18.35 26.84
CA ASN A 193 -13.30 -18.42 25.79
C ASN A 193 -13.47 -19.85 25.24
N ASP A 194 -14.66 -20.15 24.73
CA ASP A 194 -14.89 -21.37 23.97
C ASP A 194 -14.19 -21.35 22.60
N ALA A 195 -13.93 -22.53 22.03
CA ALA A 195 -13.19 -22.67 20.78
C ALA A 195 -13.86 -21.97 19.58
N ILE A 196 -15.20 -21.88 19.55
CA ILE A 196 -15.93 -21.24 18.44
C ILE A 196 -15.74 -19.73 18.52
N THR A 197 -15.88 -19.15 19.71
CA THR A 197 -15.59 -17.72 19.97
C THR A 197 -14.16 -17.38 19.56
N LEU A 198 -13.19 -18.20 19.93
CA LEU A 198 -11.79 -17.98 19.54
C LEU A 198 -11.59 -18.01 18.03
N ILE A 199 -12.14 -19.01 17.33
CA ILE A 199 -11.98 -19.12 15.88
C ILE A 199 -12.56 -17.90 15.15
N PHE A 200 -13.79 -17.52 15.48
CA PHE A 200 -14.49 -16.48 14.72
C PHE A 200 -14.17 -15.05 15.14
N LEU A 201 -13.90 -14.81 16.42
CA LEU A 201 -13.73 -13.46 16.96
C LEU A 201 -12.28 -13.11 17.29
N TRP A 202 -11.37 -14.10 17.29
CA TRP A 202 -9.96 -13.87 17.57
C TRP A 202 -9.03 -14.34 16.45
N ILE A 203 -9.19 -15.55 15.91
CA ILE A 203 -8.27 -16.09 14.88
C ILE A 203 -8.51 -15.46 13.51
N ILE A 204 -9.76 -15.49 13.00
CA ILE A 204 -10.08 -15.00 11.65
C ILE A 204 -9.83 -13.48 11.49
N PRO A 205 -10.13 -12.62 12.48
CA PRO A 205 -9.95 -11.18 12.33
C PRO A 205 -8.49 -10.70 12.44
N LYS A 206 -7.55 -11.54 12.90
CA LYS A 206 -6.13 -11.20 13.11
C LYS A 206 -5.30 -11.37 11.84
#